data_AF-A0A3D0P6J9-F1
#
_entry.id   AF-A0A3D0P6J9-F1
#
_cell.length_a   1.000
_cell.length_b   1.000
_cell.length_c   1.000
_cell.angle_alpha   90.00
_cell.angle_beta   90.00
_cell.angle_gamma   90.00
#
_symmetry.space_group_name_H-M   'P 1'
#
loop_
_entity.id
_entity.type
_entity.pdbx_description
1 polymer ?
#
loop_
_entity_poly.entity_id
_entity_poly.type
_entity_poly.pdbx_seq_one_letter_code
_entity_poly.pdbx_strand_id
1 'polypeptide(L)'
;NQEWVSPVLNTTADGALYFSVLDMIRWEEALAGRKLLSKAAYDHMWTPVKLNDGREQRYGFGWALRHVNGFKVIEHGGAWQGFKSFIARYPDRGLTVIALANSENANPARLGNGIAEAIDPAVKPKPMKDPEPERTAGFRKVIEDILAGKPDEKRFSPRLYRALSDPNDRLIAYLRTIGPILKFELLERTDIGEAVLYKYAVEFESMNVIVEIGEDKKGIIGYLELQPE
;
A
#
# COMPACT_ATOMS: atom_id res chain seq x y z
N ASN A 1 15.43 16.40 18.82
CA ASN A 1 15.68 15.06 18.21
C ASN A 1 17.09 14.91 17.62
N GLN A 2 17.73 15.95 17.11
CA GLN A 2 19.07 15.84 16.49
C GLN A 2 20.21 15.46 17.45
N GLU A 3 20.12 15.77 18.74
CA GLU A 3 21.16 15.44 19.73
C GLU A 3 21.23 13.94 20.10
N TRP A 4 20.16 13.18 19.83
CA TRP A 4 20.03 11.76 20.19
C TRP A 4 20.21 10.82 18.99
N VAL A 5 20.53 11.40 17.83
CA VAL A 5 20.61 10.71 16.56
C VAL A 5 22.02 10.85 16.05
N SER A 6 22.64 9.74 15.70
CA SER A 6 23.98 9.75 15.10
C SER A 6 23.98 10.69 13.89
N PRO A 7 24.85 11.72 13.83
CA PRO A 7 24.94 12.62 12.69
C PRO A 7 25.16 11.89 11.36
N VAL A 8 25.76 10.70 11.40
CA VAL A 8 26.00 9.83 10.23
C VAL A 8 24.69 9.35 9.60
N LEU A 9 23.61 9.19 10.39
CA LEU A 9 22.31 8.73 9.88
C LEU A 9 21.51 9.81 9.13
N ASN A 10 21.93 11.09 9.20
CA ASN A 10 21.32 12.19 8.45
C ASN A 10 22.17 12.60 7.23
N THR A 11 22.98 11.70 6.69
CA THR A 11 23.89 11.98 5.56
C THR A 11 23.49 11.30 4.25
N THR A 12 22.42 10.51 4.27
CA THR A 12 21.96 9.73 3.12
C THR A 12 20.70 10.33 2.49
N ALA A 13 20.58 10.22 1.16
CA ALA A 13 19.50 10.83 0.39
C ALA A 13 18.21 9.98 0.31
N ASP A 14 18.18 8.84 1.01
CA ASP A 14 17.01 7.96 1.16
C ASP A 14 16.00 8.46 2.21
N GLY A 15 16.37 9.48 2.98
CA GLY A 15 15.56 10.11 4.02
C GLY A 15 16.16 11.42 4.53
N ALA A 16 15.81 11.80 5.78
CA ALA A 16 16.40 12.92 6.52
C ALA A 16 16.31 14.32 5.90
N LEU A 17 15.51 14.51 4.84
CA LEU A 17 15.20 15.83 4.28
C LEU A 17 14.08 16.52 5.08
N TYR A 18 14.24 17.81 5.30
CA TYR A 18 13.29 18.64 6.04
C TYR A 18 12.57 19.57 5.08
N PHE A 19 11.25 19.45 5.03
CA PHE A 19 10.38 20.30 4.22
C PHE A 19 9.19 20.78 5.05
N SER A 20 8.76 22.02 4.82
CA SER A 20 7.44 22.46 5.22
C SER A 20 6.38 21.97 4.22
N VAL A 21 5.10 22.03 4.60
CA VAL A 21 4.01 21.76 3.64
C VAL A 21 4.04 22.73 2.45
N LEU A 22 4.48 23.97 2.66
CA LEU A 22 4.61 24.97 1.59
C LEU A 22 5.73 24.63 0.61
N ASP A 23 6.84 24.05 1.09
CA ASP A 23 7.92 23.56 0.23
C ASP A 23 7.44 22.37 -0.60
N MET A 24 6.68 21.46 0.02
CA MET A 24 6.09 20.31 -0.66
C MET A 24 5.07 20.71 -1.73
N ILE A 25 4.29 21.77 -1.51
CA ILE A 25 3.36 22.32 -2.52
C ILE A 25 4.15 22.85 -3.72
N ARG A 26 5.21 23.64 -3.50
CA ARG A 26 6.07 24.14 -4.58
C ARG A 26 6.77 23.02 -5.34
N TRP A 27 7.22 21.99 -4.61
CA TRP A 27 7.78 20.78 -5.21
C TRP A 27 6.78 20.10 -6.13
N GLU A 28 5.54 19.92 -5.66
CA GLU A 28 4.47 19.32 -6.48
C GLU A 28 4.15 20.15 -7.72
N GLU A 29 4.08 21.48 -7.61
CA GLU A 29 3.85 22.37 -8.77
C GLU A 29 4.96 22.22 -9.83
N ALA A 30 6.22 22.14 -9.40
CA ALA A 30 7.35 21.91 -10.30
C ALA A 30 7.31 20.50 -10.94
N LEU A 31 6.92 19.50 -10.16
CA LEU A 31 6.80 18.10 -10.56
C LEU A 31 5.66 17.89 -11.57
N ALA A 32 4.48 18.43 -11.28
CA ALA A 32 3.30 18.40 -12.15
C ALA A 32 3.51 19.19 -13.44
N GLY A 33 4.16 20.35 -13.34
CA GLY A 33 4.52 21.17 -14.50
C GLY A 33 5.63 20.60 -15.37
N ARG A 34 6.24 19.45 -14.98
CA ARG A 34 7.38 18.81 -15.65
C ARG A 34 8.55 19.76 -15.94
N LYS A 35 8.85 20.68 -15.02
CA LYS A 35 9.81 21.79 -15.25
C LYS A 35 11.26 21.46 -14.92
N LEU A 36 11.52 20.35 -14.22
CA LEU A 36 12.82 20.09 -13.60
C LEU A 36 13.69 19.12 -14.39
N LEU A 37 13.07 18.15 -15.06
CA LEU A 37 13.77 17.04 -15.73
C LEU A 37 13.35 16.94 -17.19
N SER A 38 14.10 16.16 -17.98
CA SER A 38 13.70 15.82 -19.34
C SER A 38 12.42 14.99 -19.34
N LYS A 39 11.66 15.02 -20.46
CA LYS A 39 10.47 14.18 -20.63
C LYS A 39 10.79 12.70 -20.38
N ALA A 40 11.91 12.21 -20.91
CA ALA A 40 12.34 10.83 -20.73
C ALA A 40 12.58 10.47 -19.25
N ALA A 41 13.18 11.37 -18.47
CA ALA A 41 13.37 11.15 -17.04
C ALA A 41 12.05 11.06 -16.27
N TYR A 42 11.07 11.90 -16.60
CA TYR A 42 9.73 11.80 -16.04
C TYR A 42 9.03 10.48 -16.42
N ASP A 43 9.13 10.08 -17.68
CA ASP A 43 8.53 8.84 -18.16
C ASP A 43 9.14 7.63 -17.40
N HIS A 44 10.47 7.61 -17.19
CA HIS A 44 11.12 6.58 -16.36
C HIS A 44 10.67 6.62 -14.90
N MET A 45 10.54 7.81 -14.31
CA MET A 45 10.15 7.97 -12.91
C MET A 45 8.77 7.37 -12.60
N TRP A 46 7.86 7.35 -13.58
CA TRP A 46 6.50 6.84 -13.42
C TRP A 46 6.22 5.52 -14.15
N THR A 47 7.28 4.82 -14.56
CA THR A 47 7.19 3.49 -15.20
C THR A 47 7.51 2.41 -14.17
N PRO A 48 6.66 1.38 -14.01
CA PRO A 48 6.98 0.21 -13.19
C PRO A 48 8.29 -0.44 -13.63
N VAL A 49 9.14 -0.81 -12.68
CA VAL A 49 10.41 -1.50 -12.97
C VAL A 49 10.18 -3.01 -13.14
N LYS A 50 11.05 -3.67 -13.92
CA LYS A 50 11.08 -5.13 -14.02
C LYS A 50 12.23 -5.70 -13.18
N LEU A 51 11.93 -6.73 -12.41
CA LEU A 51 12.91 -7.49 -11.63
C LEU A 51 13.68 -8.47 -12.52
N ASN A 52 14.79 -9.00 -12.00
CA ASN A 52 15.65 -9.96 -12.72
C ASN A 52 14.92 -11.26 -13.13
N ASP A 53 13.83 -11.59 -12.44
CA ASP A 53 12.98 -12.75 -12.74
C ASP A 53 11.81 -12.41 -13.70
N GLY A 54 11.81 -11.21 -14.28
CA GLY A 54 10.82 -10.76 -15.25
C GLY A 54 9.51 -10.24 -14.63
N ARG A 55 9.34 -10.32 -13.31
CA ARG A 55 8.16 -9.75 -12.64
C ARG A 55 8.20 -8.23 -12.70
N GLU A 56 7.04 -7.63 -12.95
CA GLU A 56 6.86 -6.19 -12.83
C GLU A 56 6.68 -5.82 -11.35
N GLN A 57 7.37 -4.79 -10.91
CA GLN A 57 7.17 -4.20 -9.59
C GLN A 57 6.53 -2.83 -9.77
N ARG A 58 5.44 -2.60 -9.05
CA ARG A 58 4.63 -1.36 -9.08
C ARG A 58 5.31 -0.20 -8.36
N TYR A 59 6.56 0.05 -8.71
CA TYR A 59 7.42 1.07 -8.14
C TYR A 59 8.27 1.66 -9.25
N GLY A 60 8.29 2.98 -9.35
CA GLY A 60 9.14 3.75 -10.25
C GLY A 60 10.36 4.31 -9.51
N PHE A 61 10.96 5.39 -10.01
CA PHE A 61 12.07 6.02 -9.30
C PHE A 61 11.59 6.84 -8.10
N GLY A 62 11.48 6.18 -6.94
CA GLY A 62 11.09 6.78 -5.67
C GLY A 62 9.58 6.92 -5.45
N TRP A 63 8.76 6.15 -6.17
CA TRP A 63 7.30 6.26 -6.13
C TRP A 63 6.64 4.89 -6.24
N ALA A 64 5.67 4.60 -5.38
CA ALA A 64 4.72 3.53 -5.61
C ALA A 64 3.73 3.95 -6.70
N LEU A 65 3.43 3.02 -7.60
CA LEU A 65 2.59 3.24 -8.78
C LEU A 65 1.36 2.33 -8.69
N ARG A 66 0.23 2.88 -8.26
CA ARG A 66 -1.02 2.15 -8.05
C ARG A 66 -2.11 2.66 -8.99
N HIS A 67 -3.26 2.01 -8.92
CA HIS A 67 -4.49 2.50 -9.53
C HIS A 67 -5.62 2.46 -8.50
N VAL A 68 -6.60 3.34 -8.67
CA VAL A 68 -7.88 3.26 -7.97
C VAL A 68 -9.00 3.55 -8.96
N ASN A 69 -9.95 2.63 -9.11
CA ASN A 69 -11.03 2.72 -10.09
C ASN A 69 -10.55 3.04 -11.52
N GLY A 70 -9.35 2.55 -11.90
CA GLY A 70 -8.72 2.82 -13.20
C GLY A 70 -7.91 4.13 -13.29
N PHE A 71 -7.97 5.01 -12.29
CA PHE A 71 -7.14 6.22 -12.22
C PHE A 71 -5.76 5.90 -11.66
N LYS A 72 -4.72 6.51 -12.21
CA LYS A 72 -3.35 6.37 -11.71
C LYS A 72 -3.21 7.05 -10.35
N VAL A 73 -2.51 6.38 -9.43
CA VAL A 73 -2.09 6.91 -8.14
C VAL A 73 -0.57 6.81 -8.04
N ILE A 74 0.10 7.93 -7.77
CA ILE A 74 1.55 8.01 -7.61
C ILE A 74 1.81 8.47 -6.19
N GLU A 75 2.35 7.61 -5.35
CA GLU A 75 2.41 7.86 -3.91
C GLU A 75 3.75 7.46 -3.29
N HIS A 76 4.05 8.06 -2.14
CA HIS A 76 5.18 7.64 -1.30
C HIS A 76 4.91 7.96 0.17
N GLY A 77 5.26 7.01 1.04
CA GLY A 77 5.27 7.21 2.48
C GLY A 77 6.67 7.60 2.99
N GLY A 78 6.73 8.22 4.15
CA GLY A 78 7.97 8.44 4.87
C GLY A 78 7.79 8.11 6.34
N ALA A 79 8.82 7.54 6.94
CA ALA A 79 8.89 7.28 8.38
C ALA A 79 10.32 7.54 8.85
N TRP A 80 10.47 8.47 9.78
CA TRP A 80 11.78 8.82 10.32
C TRP A 80 11.64 9.40 11.74
N GLN A 81 12.27 8.75 12.72
CA GLN A 81 12.53 9.32 14.06
C GLN A 81 11.35 10.02 14.73
N GLY A 82 10.19 9.35 14.79
CA GLY A 82 8.98 9.92 15.41
C GLY A 82 8.15 10.78 14.46
N PHE A 83 8.54 10.90 13.20
CA PHE A 83 7.79 11.59 12.16
C PHE A 83 7.33 10.59 11.10
N LYS A 84 6.14 10.86 10.54
CA LYS A 84 5.62 10.15 9.39
C LYS A 84 5.13 11.15 8.36
N SER A 85 5.25 10.81 7.09
CA SER A 85 4.79 11.62 5.98
C SER A 85 4.12 10.77 4.92
N PHE A 86 3.28 11.40 4.11
CA PHE A 86 2.64 10.78 2.97
C PHE A 86 2.37 11.83 1.90
N ILE A 87 2.59 11.44 0.66
CA ILE A 87 2.16 12.17 -0.52
C ILE A 87 1.48 11.18 -1.47
N ALA A 88 0.29 11.53 -1.97
CA ALA A 88 -0.41 10.80 -3.02
C ALA A 88 -0.89 11.77 -4.09
N ARG A 89 -0.59 11.43 -5.35
CA ARG A 89 -0.95 12.21 -6.53
C ARG A 89 -1.92 11.40 -7.38
N TYR A 90 -3.01 12.05 -7.77
CA TYR A 90 -4.07 11.55 -8.65
C TYR A 90 -4.07 12.41 -9.92
N PRO A 91 -3.09 12.22 -10.83
CA PRO A 91 -2.90 13.10 -11.99
C PRO A 91 -4.13 13.19 -12.89
N ASP A 92 -4.86 12.08 -13.07
CA ASP A 92 -6.10 12.03 -13.87
C ASP A 92 -7.25 12.85 -13.26
N ARG A 93 -7.10 13.22 -11.98
CA ARG A 93 -8.08 13.94 -11.17
C ARG A 93 -7.62 15.36 -10.81
N GLY A 94 -6.38 15.74 -11.17
CA GLY A 94 -5.80 17.03 -10.80
C GLY A 94 -5.69 17.24 -9.29
N LEU A 95 -5.54 16.15 -8.52
CA LEU A 95 -5.54 16.16 -7.05
C LEU A 95 -4.21 15.63 -6.51
N THR A 96 -3.64 16.33 -5.53
CA THR A 96 -2.50 15.85 -4.73
C THR A 96 -2.81 16.10 -3.26
N VAL A 97 -2.59 15.09 -2.42
CA VAL A 97 -2.72 15.19 -0.97
C VAL A 97 -1.37 14.97 -0.32
N ILE A 98 -1.02 15.85 0.62
CA ILE A 98 0.25 15.84 1.35
C ILE A 98 -0.08 15.88 2.84
N ALA A 99 0.42 14.91 3.60
CA ALA A 99 0.21 14.81 5.04
C ALA A 99 1.55 14.64 5.76
N LEU A 100 1.83 15.52 6.72
CA LEU A 100 3.04 15.50 7.56
C LEU A 100 2.60 15.35 9.02
N ALA A 101 3.20 14.40 9.74
CA ALA A 101 2.88 14.11 11.14
C ALA A 101 4.14 14.03 11.99
N ASN A 102 4.06 14.60 13.19
CA ASN A 102 5.09 14.61 14.22
C ASN A 102 4.88 13.52 15.29
N SER A 103 4.25 12.40 14.90
CA SER A 103 4.04 11.25 15.76
C SER A 103 4.30 9.95 15.02
N GLU A 104 5.10 9.06 15.63
CA GLU A 104 5.34 7.69 15.15
C GLU A 104 4.03 6.89 15.06
N ASN A 105 3.05 7.21 15.90
CA ASN A 105 1.77 6.51 15.93
C ASN A 105 0.77 7.04 14.90
N ALA A 106 1.09 8.12 14.19
CA ALA A 106 0.22 8.63 13.13
C ALA A 106 0.15 7.66 11.94
N ASN A 107 -0.95 7.73 11.19
CA ASN A 107 -1.09 7.08 9.89
C ASN A 107 -1.43 8.12 8.81
N PRO A 108 -0.42 8.86 8.29
CA PRO A 108 -0.66 9.89 7.28
C PRO A 108 -1.18 9.35 5.95
N ALA A 109 -0.89 8.09 5.61
CA ALA A 109 -1.43 7.44 4.42
C ALA A 109 -2.95 7.31 4.51
N ARG A 110 -3.46 6.79 5.63
CA ARG A 110 -4.91 6.71 5.89
C ARG A 110 -5.58 8.08 5.85
N LEU A 111 -5.00 9.06 6.56
CA LEU A 111 -5.53 10.43 6.56
C LEU A 111 -5.52 11.04 5.15
N GLY A 112 -4.42 10.88 4.41
CA GLY A 112 -4.26 11.43 3.07
C GLY A 112 -5.25 10.83 2.07
N ASN A 113 -5.41 9.50 2.11
CA ASN A 113 -6.39 8.81 1.26
C ASN A 113 -7.82 9.19 1.64
N GLY A 114 -8.18 9.19 2.92
CA GLY A 114 -9.51 9.61 3.36
C GLY A 114 -9.86 11.07 2.98
N ILE A 115 -8.88 11.98 3.03
CA ILE A 115 -9.04 13.37 2.54
C ILE A 115 -9.27 13.36 1.02
N ALA A 116 -8.49 12.59 0.26
CA ALA A 116 -8.65 12.49 -1.18
C ALA A 116 -10.05 11.99 -1.56
N GLU A 117 -10.53 10.95 -0.87
CA GLU A 117 -11.87 10.38 -1.07
C GLU A 117 -13.00 11.35 -0.71
N ALA A 118 -12.82 12.13 0.36
CA ALA A 118 -13.80 13.14 0.77
C ALA A 118 -13.89 14.31 -0.23
N ILE A 119 -12.76 14.69 -0.83
CA ILE A 119 -12.69 15.77 -1.83
C ILE A 119 -13.19 15.30 -3.19
N ASP A 120 -12.77 14.11 -3.63
CA ASP A 120 -13.17 13.51 -4.89
C ASP A 120 -13.62 12.05 -4.68
N PRO A 121 -14.93 11.80 -4.48
CA PRO A 121 -15.46 10.46 -4.31
C PRO A 121 -15.21 9.51 -5.49
N ALA A 122 -14.72 10.00 -6.64
CA ALA A 122 -14.28 9.13 -7.74
C ALA A 122 -13.02 8.32 -7.38
N VAL A 123 -12.18 8.81 -6.46
CA VAL A 123 -10.96 8.10 -6.02
C VAL A 123 -11.21 7.16 -4.84
N LYS A 124 -12.42 7.11 -4.29
CA LYS A 124 -12.80 6.11 -3.29
C LYS A 124 -12.86 4.72 -3.93
N PRO A 125 -12.09 3.71 -3.47
CA PRO A 125 -12.14 2.37 -4.04
C PRO A 125 -13.57 1.83 -4.10
N LYS A 126 -13.94 1.26 -5.24
CA LYS A 126 -15.27 0.67 -5.45
C LYS A 126 -15.13 -0.81 -5.74
N PRO A 127 -15.98 -1.67 -5.15
CA PRO A 127 -16.07 -3.06 -5.53
C PRO A 127 -16.27 -3.20 -7.04
N MET A 128 -15.50 -4.11 -7.63
CA MET A 128 -15.66 -4.52 -9.03
C MET A 128 -16.45 -5.82 -9.12
N LYS A 129 -16.94 -6.13 -10.32
CA LYS A 129 -17.50 -7.45 -10.58
C LYS A 129 -16.40 -8.50 -10.44
N ASP A 130 -16.61 -9.46 -9.56
CA ASP A 130 -15.67 -10.54 -9.32
C ASP A 130 -15.69 -11.56 -10.47
N PRO A 131 -14.58 -11.72 -11.23
CA PRO A 131 -14.49 -12.74 -12.27
C PRO A 131 -14.24 -14.15 -11.72
N GLU A 132 -13.80 -14.29 -10.46
CA GLU A 132 -13.35 -15.53 -9.84
C GLU A 132 -13.98 -15.74 -8.43
N PRO A 133 -15.32 -15.80 -8.30
CA PRO A 133 -15.99 -15.81 -6.99
C PRO A 133 -15.60 -17.01 -6.10
N GLU A 134 -15.31 -18.17 -6.69
CA GLU A 134 -14.83 -19.35 -5.94
C GLU A 134 -13.44 -19.10 -5.33
N ARG A 135 -12.56 -18.38 -6.05
CA ARG A 135 -11.24 -17.99 -5.58
C ARG A 135 -11.36 -17.00 -4.42
N THR A 136 -12.23 -16.00 -4.56
CA THR A 136 -12.54 -15.02 -3.50
C THR A 136 -13.06 -15.69 -2.24
N ALA A 137 -13.98 -16.66 -2.37
CA ALA A 137 -14.46 -17.45 -1.24
C ALA A 137 -13.30 -18.24 -0.58
N GLY A 138 -12.38 -18.78 -1.38
CA GLY A 138 -11.16 -19.42 -0.90
C GLY A 138 -10.24 -18.47 -0.12
N PHE A 139 -10.07 -17.23 -0.58
CA PHE A 139 -9.29 -16.21 0.14
C PHE A 139 -9.96 -15.73 1.42
N ARG A 140 -11.29 -15.57 1.42
CA ARG A 140 -12.05 -15.29 2.65
C ARG A 140 -11.76 -16.37 3.69
N LYS A 141 -11.82 -17.65 3.31
CA LYS A 141 -11.49 -18.76 4.19
C LYS A 141 -10.04 -18.71 4.69
N VAL A 142 -9.09 -18.33 3.84
CA VAL A 142 -7.68 -18.14 4.25
C VAL A 142 -7.58 -17.09 5.36
N ILE A 143 -8.28 -15.96 5.27
CA ILE A 143 -8.27 -14.94 6.32
C ILE A 143 -8.97 -15.45 7.59
N GLU A 144 -10.08 -16.18 7.47
CA GLU A 144 -10.77 -16.82 8.60
C GLU A 144 -9.88 -17.85 9.33
N ASP A 145 -9.13 -18.66 8.59
CA ASP A 145 -8.18 -19.64 9.12
C ASP A 145 -7.02 -18.95 9.86
N ILE A 146 -6.50 -17.82 9.33
CA ILE A 146 -5.51 -16.98 10.03
C ILE A 146 -6.10 -16.43 11.34
N LEU A 147 -7.32 -15.88 11.31
CA LEU A 147 -8.01 -15.36 12.50
C LEU A 147 -8.22 -16.43 13.57
N ALA A 148 -8.52 -17.66 13.15
CA ALA A 148 -8.64 -18.81 14.03
C ALA A 148 -7.30 -19.34 14.55
N GLY A 149 -6.17 -18.75 14.12
CA GLY A 149 -4.82 -19.19 14.49
C GLY A 149 -4.41 -20.52 13.86
N LYS A 150 -4.99 -20.88 12.71
CA LYS A 150 -4.78 -22.15 12.02
C LYS A 150 -4.52 -21.95 10.52
N PRO A 151 -3.55 -21.11 10.09
CA PRO A 151 -3.25 -20.95 8.68
C PRO A 151 -2.85 -22.30 8.05
N ASP A 152 -3.36 -22.60 6.85
CA ASP A 152 -2.96 -23.80 6.10
C ASP A 152 -1.57 -23.60 5.47
N GLU A 153 -0.56 -24.27 6.01
CA GLU A 153 0.83 -24.22 5.52
C GLU A 153 0.94 -24.41 4.00
N LYS A 154 0.08 -25.25 3.40
CA LYS A 154 0.13 -25.56 1.97
C LYS A 154 -0.31 -24.39 1.09
N ARG A 155 -0.99 -23.39 1.65
CA ARG A 155 -1.45 -22.20 0.91
C ARG A 155 -0.42 -21.08 0.87
N PHE A 156 0.68 -21.17 1.62
CA PHE A 156 1.64 -20.06 1.75
C PHE A 156 3.04 -20.44 1.33
N SER A 157 3.80 -19.45 0.88
CA SER A 157 5.26 -19.62 0.78
C SER A 157 5.86 -19.89 2.17
N PRO A 158 6.96 -20.66 2.28
CA PRO A 158 7.57 -20.97 3.57
C PRO A 158 7.95 -19.73 4.40
N ARG A 159 8.35 -18.65 3.73
CA ARG A 159 8.68 -17.37 4.37
C ARG A 159 7.44 -16.71 4.97
N LEU A 160 6.35 -16.62 4.21
CA LEU A 160 5.12 -15.98 4.67
C LEU A 160 4.46 -16.79 5.78
N TYR A 161 4.41 -18.13 5.64
CA TYR A 161 3.87 -19.01 6.67
C TYR A 161 4.58 -18.85 8.02
N ARG A 162 5.91 -18.75 7.99
CA ARG A 162 6.71 -18.52 9.21
C ARG A 162 6.35 -17.21 9.90
N ALA A 163 6.13 -16.14 9.15
CA ALA A 163 5.72 -14.85 9.71
C ALA A 163 4.31 -14.95 10.33
N LEU A 164 3.35 -15.56 9.63
CA LEU A 164 1.99 -15.77 10.14
C LEU A 164 1.92 -16.69 11.37
N SER A 165 2.92 -17.54 11.56
CA SER A 165 3.03 -18.46 12.69
C SER A 165 3.80 -17.87 13.88
N ASP A 166 4.40 -16.68 13.75
CA ASP A 166 5.11 -16.04 14.87
C ASP A 166 4.10 -15.47 15.88
N PRO A 167 4.07 -15.97 17.13
CA PRO A 167 3.14 -15.49 18.15
C PRO A 167 3.37 -14.02 18.56
N ASN A 168 4.54 -13.45 18.25
CA ASN A 168 4.85 -12.04 18.48
C ASN A 168 4.51 -11.14 17.27
N ASP A 169 3.97 -11.73 16.20
CA ASP A 169 3.61 -10.97 15.02
C ASP A 169 2.46 -9.99 15.34
N ARG A 170 2.75 -8.71 15.12
CA ARG A 170 1.82 -7.61 15.41
C ARG A 170 0.54 -7.68 14.57
N LEU A 171 0.62 -8.22 13.36
CA LEU A 171 -0.54 -8.38 12.48
C LEU A 171 -1.49 -9.45 13.02
N ILE A 172 -0.99 -10.58 13.52
CA ILE A 172 -1.82 -11.62 14.15
C ILE A 172 -2.46 -11.09 15.44
N ALA A 173 -1.69 -10.39 16.28
CA ALA A 173 -2.22 -9.78 17.51
C ALA A 173 -3.34 -8.77 17.19
N TYR A 174 -3.17 -7.97 16.14
CA TYR A 174 -4.16 -7.03 15.65
C TYR A 174 -5.41 -7.72 15.11
N LEU A 175 -5.24 -8.70 14.22
CA LEU A 175 -6.32 -9.46 13.60
C LEU A 175 -7.24 -10.15 14.63
N ARG A 176 -6.70 -10.61 15.77
CA ARG A 176 -7.53 -11.19 16.85
C ARG A 176 -8.49 -10.20 17.50
N THR A 177 -8.28 -8.89 17.33
CA THR A 177 -9.13 -7.86 17.94
C THR A 177 -10.27 -7.40 17.04
N ILE A 178 -10.26 -7.75 15.74
CA ILE A 178 -11.15 -7.08 14.77
C ILE A 178 -12.50 -7.77 14.55
N GLY A 179 -12.69 -8.98 15.10
CA GLY A 179 -13.93 -9.76 15.00
C GLY A 179 -14.08 -10.55 13.69
N PRO A 180 -15.25 -11.17 13.44
CA PRO A 180 -15.51 -11.92 12.22
C PRO A 180 -15.65 -11.04 10.97
N ILE A 181 -15.46 -11.64 9.79
CA ILE A 181 -15.69 -11.00 8.49
C ILE A 181 -17.19 -10.90 8.21
N LEU A 182 -17.68 -9.68 7.96
CA LEU A 182 -19.04 -9.38 7.53
C LEU A 182 -19.15 -9.33 6.00
N LYS A 183 -18.25 -8.58 5.34
CA LYS A 183 -18.19 -8.48 3.87
C LYS A 183 -16.76 -8.68 3.35
N PHE A 184 -16.67 -9.19 2.12
CA PHE A 184 -15.40 -9.48 1.45
C PHE A 184 -15.58 -9.22 -0.05
N GLU A 185 -15.21 -8.03 -0.50
CA GLU A 185 -15.53 -7.53 -1.84
C GLU A 185 -14.26 -7.23 -2.64
N LEU A 186 -14.16 -7.75 -3.87
CA LEU A 186 -13.02 -7.53 -4.74
C LEU A 186 -12.99 -6.07 -5.22
N LEU A 187 -11.86 -5.39 -5.02
CA LEU A 187 -11.59 -4.03 -5.51
C LEU A 187 -10.74 -4.04 -6.78
N GLU A 188 -9.70 -4.88 -6.82
CA GLU A 188 -8.76 -4.95 -7.94
C GLU A 188 -8.24 -6.37 -8.11
N ARG A 189 -8.09 -6.79 -9.36
CA ARG A 189 -7.34 -7.99 -9.76
C ARG A 189 -6.31 -7.57 -10.78
N THR A 190 -5.07 -8.00 -10.63
CA THR A 190 -4.04 -7.71 -11.63
C THR A 190 -3.02 -8.82 -11.76
N ASP A 191 -2.76 -9.19 -13.02
CA ASP A 191 -1.69 -10.11 -13.38
C ASP A 191 -0.33 -9.39 -13.29
N ILE A 192 0.58 -9.94 -12.50
CA ILE A 192 1.93 -9.41 -12.26
C ILE A 192 2.95 -10.53 -12.55
N GLY A 193 3.32 -10.65 -13.83
CA GLY A 193 4.24 -11.68 -14.30
C GLY A 193 3.67 -13.10 -14.10
N GLU A 194 4.18 -13.83 -13.11
CA GLU A 194 3.73 -15.19 -12.77
C GLU A 194 2.78 -15.28 -11.57
N ALA A 195 2.37 -14.13 -11.03
CA ALA A 195 1.42 -14.04 -9.93
C ALA A 195 0.22 -13.19 -10.31
N VAL A 196 -0.86 -13.32 -9.54
CA VAL A 196 -2.01 -12.43 -9.58
C VAL A 196 -2.11 -11.76 -8.22
N LEU A 197 -2.18 -10.42 -8.23
CA LEU A 197 -2.46 -9.62 -7.06
C LEU A 197 -3.96 -9.32 -7.00
N TYR A 198 -4.55 -9.61 -5.86
CA TYR A 198 -5.94 -9.30 -5.55
C TYR A 198 -5.97 -8.27 -4.42
N LYS A 199 -6.88 -7.32 -4.51
CA LYS A 199 -7.15 -6.33 -3.48
C LYS A 199 -8.62 -6.41 -3.10
N TYR A 200 -8.89 -6.55 -1.81
CA TYR A 200 -10.25 -6.68 -1.27
C TYR A 200 -10.55 -5.57 -0.28
N ALA A 201 -11.78 -5.07 -0.31
CA ALA A 201 -12.39 -4.37 0.82
C ALA A 201 -13.02 -5.41 1.72
N VAL A 202 -12.59 -5.47 2.98
CA VAL A 202 -13.07 -6.44 3.95
C VAL A 202 -13.66 -5.69 5.14
N GLU A 203 -14.96 -5.86 5.34
CA GLU A 203 -15.67 -5.33 6.49
C GLU A 203 -15.61 -6.40 7.59
N PHE A 204 -14.92 -6.09 8.69
CA PHE A 204 -14.96 -6.86 9.92
C PHE A 204 -15.93 -6.20 10.90
N GLU A 205 -16.35 -6.95 11.93
CA GLU A 205 -17.29 -6.46 12.96
C GLU A 205 -16.89 -5.12 13.59
N SER A 206 -15.59 -4.90 13.82
CA SER A 206 -15.10 -3.69 14.46
C SER A 206 -14.55 -2.62 13.50
N MET A 207 -14.23 -2.99 12.25
CA MET A 207 -13.55 -2.08 11.33
C MET A 207 -13.46 -2.61 9.88
N ASN A 208 -13.15 -1.70 8.96
CA ASN A 208 -12.85 -2.05 7.57
C ASN A 208 -11.33 -2.15 7.35
N VAL A 209 -10.93 -3.12 6.54
CA VAL A 209 -9.54 -3.38 6.19
C VAL A 209 -9.44 -3.64 4.70
N ILE A 210 -8.43 -3.07 4.08
CA ILE A 210 -7.98 -3.43 2.75
C ILE A 210 -7.02 -4.62 2.85
N VAL A 211 -7.34 -5.71 2.15
CA VAL A 211 -6.52 -6.92 2.11
C VAL A 211 -5.94 -7.10 0.72
N GLU A 212 -4.61 -7.10 0.61
CA GLU A 212 -3.89 -7.40 -0.64
C GLU A 212 -3.29 -8.81 -0.56
N ILE A 213 -3.58 -9.65 -1.55
CA ILE A 213 -3.15 -11.06 -1.63
C ILE A 213 -2.47 -11.32 -2.97
N GLY A 214 -1.21 -11.74 -2.95
CA GLY A 214 -0.47 -12.18 -4.14
C GLY A 214 -0.38 -13.71 -4.19
N GLU A 215 -1.04 -14.31 -5.17
CA GLU A 215 -1.04 -15.77 -5.42
C GLU A 215 -0.29 -16.10 -6.71
N ASP A 216 0.61 -17.09 -6.68
CA ASP A 216 1.30 -17.57 -7.87
C ASP A 216 0.43 -18.53 -8.72
N LYS A 217 0.90 -18.90 -9.91
CA LYS A 217 0.21 -19.86 -10.80
C LYS A 217 -0.08 -21.23 -10.16
N LYS A 218 0.58 -21.60 -9.06
CA LYS A 218 0.39 -22.87 -8.35
C LYS A 218 -0.63 -22.75 -7.21
N GLY A 219 -1.19 -21.55 -6.97
CA GLY A 219 -2.12 -21.31 -5.87
C GLY A 219 -1.42 -21.02 -4.53
N ILE A 220 -0.13 -20.71 -4.55
CA ILE A 220 0.65 -20.39 -3.35
C ILE A 220 0.63 -18.88 -3.12
N ILE A 221 0.22 -18.48 -1.92
CA ILE A 221 0.20 -17.10 -1.46
C ILE A 221 1.62 -16.72 -1.01
N GLY A 222 2.27 -15.87 -1.80
CA GLY A 222 3.60 -15.35 -1.53
C GLY A 222 3.58 -13.98 -0.83
N TYR A 223 2.45 -13.28 -0.89
CA TYR A 223 2.28 -11.92 -0.38
C TYR A 223 0.89 -11.78 0.24
N LEU A 224 0.85 -11.20 1.43
CA LEU A 224 -0.37 -10.87 2.15
C LEU A 224 -0.11 -9.58 2.93
N GLU A 225 -0.94 -8.57 2.73
CA GLU A 225 -0.89 -7.31 3.46
C GLU A 225 -2.31 -6.90 3.89
N LEU A 226 -2.43 -6.35 5.10
CA LEU A 226 -3.69 -5.86 5.64
C LEU A 226 -3.48 -4.42 6.10
N GLN A 227 -4.27 -3.51 5.55
CA GLN A 227 -4.21 -2.08 5.85
C GLN A 227 -5.57 -1.60 6.38
N PRO A 228 -5.62 -1.02 7.59
CA PRO A 228 -6.85 -0.42 8.12
C PRO A 228 -7.36 0.69 7.19
N GLU A 229 -8.65 0.66 6.87
CA GLU A 229 -9.34 1.73 6.12
C GLU A 229 -9.68 2.92 7.05
#